data_AF-A0AB32WFL6-F1
#
_entry.id   AF-A0AB32WFL6-F1
#
_cell.length_a   1.000
_cell.length_b   1.000
_cell.length_c   1.000
_cell.angle_alpha   90.00
_cell.angle_beta   90.00
_cell.angle_gamma   90.00
#
_symmetry.space_group_name_H-M   'P 1'
#
loop_
_entity.id
_entity.type
_entity.pdbx_description
1 polymer ?
#
loop_
_entity_poly.entity_id
_entity_poly.type
_entity_poly.pdbx_seq_one_letter_code
_entity_poly.pdbx_strand_id
1 'polypeptide(L)'
;MTKSVVFNDIVSNDFNTLFKSLPSDRQYFVAGVPRRFQGRLFFKAFLRFVHSSYALLWLLNAPKELMDKNSHHFLAARAEELVDGGLMALVLDNISPSLQLPWKHNQSKGPENSLGRHWSVDL
;
A
#
# COMPACT_ATOMS: atom_id res chain seq x y z
N MET A 1 -19.22 -17.06 -15.67
CA MET A 1 -18.55 -16.37 -14.54
C MET A 1 -18.40 -14.92 -14.93
N THR A 2 -19.09 -14.01 -14.24
CA THR A 2 -19.06 -12.57 -14.57
C THR A 2 -17.79 -11.94 -14.02
N LYS A 3 -17.04 -11.20 -14.86
CA LYS A 3 -15.84 -10.45 -14.45
C LYS A 3 -16.24 -9.01 -14.09
N SER A 4 -15.72 -8.51 -12.97
CA SER A 4 -15.93 -7.14 -12.53
C SER A 4 -14.61 -6.49 -12.15
N VAL A 5 -14.42 -5.24 -12.54
CA VAL A 5 -13.24 -4.42 -12.22
C VAL A 5 -13.71 -3.19 -11.45
N VAL A 6 -13.04 -2.88 -10.35
CA VAL A 6 -13.33 -1.68 -9.57
C VAL A 6 -12.12 -0.75 -9.60
N PHE A 7 -12.33 0.48 -10.06
CA PHE A 7 -11.32 1.53 -10.04
C PHE A 7 -11.49 2.36 -8.79
N ASN A 8 -10.49 2.38 -7.92
CA ASN A 8 -10.49 3.17 -6.70
C ASN A 8 -9.45 4.29 -6.79
N ASP A 9 -9.86 5.49 -6.44
CA ASP A 9 -8.98 6.65 -6.29
C ASP A 9 -9.62 7.67 -5.33
N ILE A 10 -8.90 8.73 -4.99
CA ILE A 10 -9.43 9.86 -4.22
C ILE A 10 -10.61 10.54 -4.94
N VAL A 11 -11.45 11.24 -4.16
CA VAL A 11 -12.67 11.89 -4.67
C VAL A 11 -12.39 12.92 -5.77
N SER A 12 -11.21 13.55 -5.75
CA SER A 12 -10.82 14.56 -6.73
C SER A 12 -10.27 13.98 -8.04
N ASN A 13 -10.16 12.65 -8.17
CA ASN A 13 -9.77 12.03 -9.43
C ASN A 13 -10.87 12.21 -10.50
N ASP A 14 -10.48 12.38 -11.75
CA ASP A 14 -11.42 12.54 -12.86
C ASP A 14 -11.95 11.18 -13.36
N PHE A 15 -12.93 10.64 -12.64
CA PHE A 15 -13.62 9.41 -13.03
C PHE A 15 -14.40 9.55 -14.35
N ASN A 16 -14.79 10.77 -14.76
CA ASN A 16 -15.52 10.96 -16.02
C ASN A 16 -14.63 10.64 -17.20
N THR A 17 -13.37 11.10 -17.16
CA THR A 17 -12.38 10.76 -18.18
C THR A 17 -12.11 9.26 -18.20
N LEU A 18 -11.94 8.61 -17.03
CA LEU A 18 -11.78 7.16 -16.93
C LEU A 18 -12.93 6.40 -17.60
N PHE A 19 -14.19 6.71 -17.28
CA PHE A 19 -15.32 5.98 -17.82
C PHE A 19 -15.51 6.20 -19.33
N LYS A 20 -15.15 7.38 -19.85
CA LYS A 20 -15.15 7.66 -21.29
C LYS A 20 -14.04 6.93 -22.04
N SER A 21 -12.90 6.63 -21.40
CA SER A 21 -11.77 5.96 -22.02
C SER A 21 -11.86 4.42 -22.01
N LEU A 22 -12.87 3.83 -21.38
CA LEU A 22 -13.01 2.37 -21.32
C LEU A 22 -13.32 1.78 -22.71
N PRO A 23 -12.75 0.60 -23.05
CA PRO A 23 -13.11 -0.11 -24.28
C PRO A 23 -14.62 -0.40 -24.33
N SER A 24 -15.24 -0.16 -25.48
CA SER A 24 -16.67 -0.39 -25.70
C SER A 24 -17.03 -1.87 -25.78
N ASP A 25 -16.09 -2.72 -26.22
CA ASP A 25 -16.21 -4.17 -26.40
C ASP A 25 -15.82 -4.99 -25.17
N ARG A 26 -15.60 -4.33 -24.03
CA ARG A 26 -15.18 -4.96 -22.78
C ARG A 26 -16.14 -6.08 -22.33
N GLN A 27 -15.55 -7.19 -21.89
CA GLN A 27 -16.28 -8.38 -21.39
C GLN A 27 -16.31 -8.43 -19.85
N TYR A 28 -16.42 -7.27 -19.20
CA TYR A 28 -16.46 -7.13 -17.75
C TYR A 28 -17.24 -5.89 -17.32
N PHE A 29 -17.84 -5.96 -16.13
CA PHE A 29 -18.50 -4.83 -15.48
C PHE A 29 -17.49 -3.92 -14.81
N VAL A 30 -17.81 -2.64 -14.70
CA VAL A 30 -16.93 -1.63 -14.11
C VAL A 30 -17.67 -0.80 -13.08
N ALA A 31 -17.00 -0.49 -11.97
CA ALA A 31 -17.44 0.50 -11.00
C ALA A 31 -16.27 1.42 -10.60
N GLY A 32 -16.60 2.64 -10.18
CA GLY A 32 -15.65 3.57 -9.56
C GLY A 32 -15.92 3.71 -8.06
N VAL A 33 -14.87 3.78 -7.25
CA VAL A 33 -14.95 3.99 -5.80
C VAL A 33 -14.15 5.24 -5.44
N PRO A 34 -14.79 6.42 -5.29
CA PRO A 34 -14.12 7.66 -4.94
C PRO A 34 -13.84 7.69 -3.42
N ARG A 35 -12.73 7.11 -3.00
CA ARG A 35 -12.31 7.03 -1.59
C ARG A 35 -10.80 6.77 -1.49
N ARG A 36 -10.14 7.36 -0.49
CA ARG A 36 -8.72 7.04 -0.25
C ARG A 36 -8.54 5.57 0.17
N PHE A 37 -7.47 4.93 -0.29
CA PHE A 37 -7.27 3.49 -0.15
C PHE A 37 -6.58 3.04 1.15
N GLN A 38 -6.19 3.95 2.06
CA GLN A 38 -5.46 3.58 3.30
C GLN A 38 -6.27 2.69 4.23
N GLY A 39 -7.59 2.66 4.11
CA GLY A 39 -8.47 1.84 4.95
C GLY A 39 -9.35 0.89 4.15
N ARG A 40 -10.31 0.27 4.85
CA ARG A 40 -11.28 -0.65 4.23
C ARG A 40 -12.22 0.10 3.27
N LEU A 41 -12.42 -0.49 2.10
CA LEU A 41 -13.24 -0.06 0.99
C LEU A 41 -14.34 -1.08 0.67
N PHE A 42 -14.05 -2.37 0.84
CA PHE A 42 -14.94 -3.46 0.47
C PHE A 42 -15.32 -4.33 1.68
N PHE A 43 -16.25 -5.25 1.47
CA PHE A 43 -16.55 -6.28 2.44
C PHE A 43 -15.42 -7.31 2.52
N LYS A 44 -15.40 -8.08 3.61
CA LYS A 44 -14.44 -9.17 3.79
C LYS A 44 -14.58 -10.19 2.65
N ALA A 45 -13.46 -10.72 2.15
CA ALA A 45 -13.43 -11.73 1.09
C ALA A 45 -14.22 -11.33 -0.18
N PHE A 46 -14.09 -10.08 -0.60
CA PHE A 46 -14.73 -9.53 -1.80
C PHE A 46 -13.80 -9.54 -3.02
N LEU A 47 -12.50 -9.31 -2.81
CA LEU A 47 -11.51 -9.13 -3.86
C LEU A 47 -10.77 -10.43 -4.14
N ARG A 48 -10.71 -10.82 -5.43
CA ARG A 48 -9.88 -11.94 -5.88
C ARG A 48 -8.46 -11.51 -6.27
N PHE A 49 -8.36 -10.30 -6.80
CA PHE A 49 -7.10 -9.73 -7.24
C PHE A 49 -7.08 -8.24 -6.93
N VAL A 50 -5.97 -7.78 -6.37
CA VAL A 50 -5.71 -6.36 -6.10
C VAL A 50 -4.48 -5.95 -6.88
N HIS A 51 -4.56 -4.82 -7.56
CA HIS A 51 -3.42 -4.22 -8.24
C HIS A 51 -3.28 -2.76 -7.83
N SER A 52 -2.10 -2.36 -7.41
CA SER A 52 -1.76 -0.97 -7.12
C SER A 52 -0.37 -0.67 -7.67
N SER A 53 -0.31 0.28 -8.60
CA SER A 53 0.94 0.70 -9.23
C SER A 53 1.18 2.19 -9.00
N TYR A 54 2.36 2.54 -8.47
CA TYR A 54 2.82 3.89 -8.13
C TYR A 54 1.99 4.67 -7.09
N ALA A 55 0.74 4.28 -6.82
CA ALA A 55 -0.14 4.95 -5.86
C ALA A 55 0.41 4.90 -4.42
N LEU A 56 1.12 3.83 -4.06
CA LEU A 56 1.67 3.67 -2.70
C LEU A 56 2.81 4.63 -2.37
N LEU A 57 3.45 5.24 -3.37
CA LEU A 57 4.47 6.26 -3.12
C LEU A 57 3.91 7.45 -2.35
N TRP A 58 2.63 7.78 -2.55
CA TRP A 58 1.94 8.81 -1.77
C TRP A 58 1.78 8.46 -0.28
N LEU A 59 1.80 7.17 0.08
CA LEU A 59 1.83 6.73 1.48
C LEU A 59 3.26 6.72 2.04
N LEU A 60 4.22 6.34 1.21
CA LEU A 60 5.62 6.18 1.60
C LEU A 60 6.35 7.53 1.73
N ASN A 61 5.91 8.57 1.03
CA ASN A 61 6.48 9.92 1.12
C ASN A 61 5.98 10.72 2.34
N ALA A 62 5.17 10.11 3.22
CA ALA A 62 4.74 10.74 4.46
C ALA A 62 5.88 10.75 5.51
N PRO A 63 5.84 11.65 6.51
CA PRO A 63 6.71 11.54 7.69
C PRO A 63 6.72 10.12 8.25
N LYS A 64 7.87 9.65 8.76
CA LYS A 64 8.11 8.24 9.14
C LYS A 64 7.02 7.70 10.07
N GLU A 65 6.58 8.49 11.03
CA GLU A 65 5.55 8.13 12.01
C GLU A 65 4.17 7.91 11.39
N LEU A 66 3.90 8.54 10.24
CA LEU A 66 2.67 8.40 9.47
C LEU A 66 2.78 7.32 8.39
N MET A 67 3.99 7.10 7.85
CA MET A 67 4.26 6.06 6.87
C MET A 67 3.95 4.65 7.42
N ASP A 68 4.46 4.33 8.62
CA ASP A 68 4.26 3.02 9.24
C ASP A 68 2.77 2.76 9.52
N LYS A 69 2.04 3.79 9.97
CA LYS A 69 0.59 3.69 10.23
C LYS A 69 -0.23 3.52 8.95
N ASN A 70 0.05 4.32 7.93
CA ASN A 70 -0.73 4.30 6.68
C ASN A 70 -0.49 3.03 5.86
N SER A 71 0.76 2.55 5.81
CA SER A 71 1.10 1.29 5.15
C SER A 71 0.49 0.09 5.88
N HIS A 72 0.52 0.07 7.21
CA HIS A 72 -0.10 -0.98 8.01
C HIS A 72 -1.63 -1.00 7.82
N HIS A 73 -2.31 0.15 7.88
CA HIS A 73 -3.75 0.22 7.64
C HIS A 73 -4.12 -0.25 6.23
N PHE A 74 -3.32 0.10 5.22
CA PHE A 74 -3.54 -0.33 3.84
C PHE A 74 -3.44 -1.85 3.71
N LEU A 75 -2.34 -2.45 4.17
CA LEU A 75 -2.12 -3.90 4.04
C LEU A 75 -3.15 -4.69 4.86
N ALA A 76 -3.48 -4.23 6.07
CA ALA A 76 -4.50 -4.86 6.90
C ALA A 76 -5.89 -4.84 6.22
N ALA A 77 -6.29 -3.68 5.67
CA ALA A 77 -7.55 -3.58 4.96
C ALA A 77 -7.61 -4.49 3.72
N ARG A 78 -6.52 -4.57 2.94
CA ARG A 78 -6.47 -5.44 1.76
C ARG A 78 -6.48 -6.92 2.15
N ALA A 79 -5.84 -7.31 3.25
CA ALA A 79 -5.86 -8.68 3.75
C ALA A 79 -7.26 -9.14 4.14
N GLU A 80 -8.08 -8.27 4.75
CA GLU A 80 -9.48 -8.59 5.05
C GLU A 80 -10.34 -8.69 3.79
N GLU A 81 -10.11 -7.82 2.82
CA GLU A 81 -10.92 -7.75 1.61
C GLU A 81 -10.60 -8.85 0.61
N LEU A 82 -9.38 -9.40 0.63
CA LEU A 82 -8.99 -10.52 -0.22
C LEU A 82 -9.72 -11.81 0.21
N VAL A 83 -10.10 -12.60 -0.78
CA VAL A 83 -10.52 -14.00 -0.55
C VAL A 83 -9.32 -14.86 -0.19
N ASP A 84 -9.56 -16.02 0.42
CA ASP A 84 -8.53 -17.04 0.60
C ASP A 84 -7.92 -17.44 -0.76
N GLY A 85 -6.59 -17.39 -0.85
CA GLY A 85 -5.85 -17.60 -2.11
C GLY A 85 -5.88 -16.42 -3.09
N GLY A 86 -6.48 -15.28 -2.70
CA GLY A 86 -6.43 -14.04 -3.47
C GLY A 86 -5.02 -13.48 -3.60
N LEU A 87 -4.77 -12.74 -4.67
CA LEU A 87 -3.45 -12.19 -4.98
C LEU A 87 -3.45 -10.66 -4.94
N MET A 88 -2.33 -10.09 -4.51
CA MET A 88 -2.10 -8.66 -4.50
C MET A 88 -0.77 -8.32 -5.16
N ALA A 89 -0.84 -7.55 -6.23
CA ALA A 89 0.32 -7.05 -6.96
C ALA A 89 0.56 -5.58 -6.62
N LEU A 90 1.73 -5.30 -6.06
CA LEU A 90 2.19 -3.95 -5.74
C LEU A 90 3.38 -3.59 -6.62
N VAL A 91 3.23 -2.52 -7.39
CA VAL A 91 4.32 -1.95 -8.19
C VAL A 91 4.74 -0.64 -7.54
N LEU A 92 5.96 -0.63 -7.01
CA LEU A 92 6.59 0.52 -6.36
C LEU A 92 7.75 0.99 -7.25
N ASP A 93 8.01 2.29 -7.32
CA ASP A 93 9.27 2.76 -7.90
C ASP A 93 10.44 2.24 -7.07
N ASN A 94 11.49 1.83 -7.76
CA ASN A 94 12.78 1.59 -7.13
C ASN A 94 13.33 2.97 -6.76
N ILE A 95 13.16 3.38 -5.49
CA ILE A 95 13.84 4.59 -4.99
C ILE A 95 15.33 4.35 -5.24
N SER A 96 15.93 5.12 -6.15
CA SER A 96 17.36 5.04 -6.43
C SER A 96 18.12 5.00 -5.10
N PRO A 97 19.09 4.10 -4.89
CA PRO A 97 19.89 4.08 -3.66
C PRO A 97 20.52 5.44 -3.33
N SER A 98 20.73 6.31 -4.33
CA SER A 98 21.23 7.67 -4.17
C SER A 98 20.25 8.67 -3.54
N LEU A 99 18.95 8.35 -3.49
CA LEU A 99 17.92 9.12 -2.77
C LEU A 99 17.65 8.57 -1.37
N GLN A 100 18.37 7.51 -0.94
CA GLN A 100 18.41 7.13 0.46
C GLN A 100 19.12 8.25 1.22
N LEU A 101 18.35 9.00 2.01
CA LEU A 101 18.87 10.01 2.93
C LEU A 101 20.04 9.42 3.75
N PRO A 102 21.09 10.21 4.08
CA PRO A 102 22.39 9.73 4.57
C PRO A 102 22.38 9.11 5.98
N TRP A 103 21.22 8.81 6.56
CA TRP A 103 21.10 8.33 7.95
C TRP A 103 21.64 6.92 8.17
N LYS A 104 22.00 6.17 7.11
CA LYS A 104 22.70 4.89 7.26
C LYS A 104 24.15 5.00 7.77
N HIS A 105 24.70 6.22 7.92
CA HIS A 105 26.06 6.40 8.42
C HIS A 105 26.22 6.79 9.89
N ASN A 106 25.12 6.99 10.65
CA ASN A 106 25.22 7.42 12.05
C ASN A 106 24.80 6.34 13.07
N GLN A 107 25.27 5.11 12.88
CA GLN A 107 25.31 4.11 13.95
C GLN A 107 26.76 3.72 14.30
N SER A 108 27.43 4.61 15.02
CA SER A 108 28.50 4.34 16.01
C SER A 108 28.93 5.72 16.54
N LYS A 109 28.99 6.04 17.83
CA LYS A 109 29.22 5.25 19.04
C LYS A 109 28.34 5.81 20.16
N GLY A 110 27.64 4.94 20.89
CA GLY A 110 27.05 5.30 22.19
C GLY A 110 28.17 5.50 23.23
N PRO A 111 27.93 6.27 24.30
CA PRO A 111 28.92 6.47 25.35
C PRO A 111 29.19 5.14 26.06
N GLU A 112 30.48 4.87 26.26
CA GLU A 112 30.99 3.71 26.99
C GLU A 112 30.68 3.89 28.47
N ASN A 113 29.64 3.20 28.94
CA ASN A 113 29.27 3.20 30.36
C ASN A 113 29.43 1.77 30.86
N SER A 114 30.54 1.56 31.54
CA SER A 114 30.87 0.41 32.37
C SER A 114 29.78 0.14 33.41
N LEU A 115 29.08 -0.99 33.24
CA LEU A 115 28.61 -1.93 34.27
C LEU A 115 27.59 -2.86 33.59
N GLY A 116 28.03 -4.10 33.33
CA GLY A 116 27.24 -5.09 32.62
C GLY A 116 25.94 -5.44 33.33
N ARG A 117 24.84 -5.50 32.58
CA ARG A 117 23.77 -6.46 32.82
C ARG A 117 23.22 -6.98 31.50
N HIS A 118 23.39 -8.29 31.38
CA HIS A 118 22.86 -9.24 30.44
C HIS A 118 21.36 -9.06 30.15
N TRP A 119 20.99 -9.04 28.87
CA TRP A 119 19.66 -9.44 28.41
C TRP A 119 19.86 -10.44 27.27
N SER A 120 19.72 -11.73 27.58
CA SER A 120 19.38 -12.73 26.57
C SER A 120 17.97 -12.46 26.07
N VAL A 121 17.80 -12.48 24.75
CA VAL A 121 16.49 -12.66 24.11
C VAL A 121 16.43 -14.12 23.65
N ASP A 122 15.49 -14.86 24.23
CA ASP A 122 15.15 -16.21 23.81
C ASP A 122 14.62 -16.18 22.36
N LEU A 123 15.24 -17.00 21.51
CA LEU A 123 14.65 -17.63 20.33
C LEU A 123 14.76 -19.15 20.53
#